data_AF-A0A1H6FA76-F1
#
_entry.id   AF-A0A1H6FA76-F1
#
_cell.length_a   1.000
_cell.length_b   1.000
_cell.length_c   1.000
_cell.angle_alpha   90.00
_cell.angle_beta   90.00
_cell.angle_gamma   90.00
#
_symmetry.space_group_name_H-M   'P 1'
#
loop_
_entity.id
_entity.type
_entity.pdbx_description
1 polymer ?
#
loop_
_entity_poly.entity_id
_entity_poly.type
_entity_poly.pdbx_seq_one_letter_code
_entity_poly.pdbx_strand_id
1 'polypeptide(L)'
;MNHKNLKTLALSASIALALSQSAWANSYFDNNSQILHIPETDAGILGSYQLDLLVINANPIILELQQNSIVSVNASADPDATYRAETGGLVIESIDLNAKQFYAELSQLAGSYQFELTQLTEITTTNPPVQVSGVIVDTGQTSCYDNSVPISCPEAGSEFFGQDAQYTGTQAQYSDNGDGTVTDNITGLMWVQSVDTNGDGAINASDKFSFSNAGAYVDSLNSQNHAGYNDWRLPSIKEQYSLMDFRGADPSGETSNDTSSFIPYIDGEVFGFNYGDTNANERVIDAQYASSSLYVSTASGEQLLFGVNFADGRIKGYGLQLMGQDKTFYVQPVRGEVYGNNQFVDNNDGTVTDQASNLMWTQDDSGEGMNWQQALAWATQKNAENYLGYNDWRLPNVKELQFIVDYSRSPDTSNSAAIDPILNTTVISNEAGQDDYAYYWSSTTHVSSNGMGAGGSYVAFGRSLGYMNGSWHDVHGAGSQRSDPKTGNASDYPTGHGPQGDAIRINNYVRLVRGGVSDAIHTGGNVAVVNPNTGGDTTQPPPSDSTTPDTQQPPEEALSACANQTENSSCTIQTPQGDLSGVCLMVVDNSLVCVPENAPLN
;
A
#
# COMPACT_ATOMS: atom_id res chain seq x y z
N MET A 1 -7.79 -50.83 11.37
CA MET A 1 -7.05 -50.86 10.10
C MET A 1 -7.64 -49.82 9.17
N ASN A 2 -6.76 -48.95 8.68
CA ASN A 2 -6.85 -48.06 7.52
C ASN A 2 -7.62 -46.73 7.63
N HIS A 3 -6.80 -45.71 7.96
CA HIS A 3 -6.85 -44.31 7.56
C HIS A 3 -7.58 -44.00 6.25
N LYS A 4 -8.33 -42.89 6.24
CA LYS A 4 -8.10 -41.70 5.39
C LYS A 4 -9.24 -40.71 5.59
N ASN A 5 -8.89 -39.47 5.92
CA ASN A 5 -9.55 -38.19 5.61
C ASN A 5 -9.29 -37.19 6.75
N LEU A 6 -8.06 -36.66 6.79
CA LEU A 6 -7.78 -35.38 7.42
C LEU A 6 -8.46 -34.32 6.54
N LYS A 7 -9.46 -33.64 7.08
CA LYS A 7 -9.96 -32.38 6.53
C LYS A 7 -9.06 -31.29 7.09
N THR A 8 -8.21 -30.74 6.24
CA THR A 8 -7.49 -29.49 6.50
C THR A 8 -8.54 -28.38 6.60
N LEU A 9 -8.67 -27.77 7.77
CA LEU A 9 -9.46 -26.55 7.97
C LEU A 9 -8.47 -25.38 7.85
N ALA A 10 -8.73 -24.50 6.89
CA ALA A 10 -8.07 -23.21 6.77
C ALA A 10 -8.63 -22.24 7.84
N LEU A 11 -7.81 -21.28 8.29
CA LEU A 11 -8.23 -19.98 8.86
C LEU A 11 -7.01 -19.07 9.11
N SER A 12 -7.24 -17.78 8.86
CA SER A 12 -6.40 -16.58 8.90
C SER A 12 -5.30 -16.45 9.98
N ALA A 13 -4.16 -15.86 9.56
CA ALA A 13 -2.89 -15.60 10.26
C ALA A 13 -1.95 -16.82 10.34
N SER A 14 -0.80 -16.73 9.64
CA SER A 14 0.14 -17.83 9.48
C SER A 14 0.91 -18.14 10.77
N ILE A 15 0.32 -19.00 11.61
CA ILE A 15 1.10 -19.95 12.40
C ILE A 15 0.91 -21.32 11.77
N ALA A 16 1.93 -21.85 11.09
CA ALA A 16 1.89 -23.25 10.66
C ALA A 16 2.29 -24.12 11.86
N LEU A 17 1.30 -24.73 12.52
CA LEU A 17 1.53 -25.82 13.46
C LEU A 17 1.58 -27.15 12.68
N ALA A 18 2.77 -27.75 12.57
CA ALA A 18 2.89 -29.14 12.16
C ALA A 18 2.94 -30.02 13.42
N LEU A 19 1.78 -30.46 13.91
CA LEU A 19 1.74 -31.43 15.02
C LEU A 19 2.06 -32.82 14.46
N SER A 20 3.28 -33.34 14.72
CA SER A 20 3.59 -34.74 14.41
C SER A 20 2.81 -35.68 15.37
N GLN A 21 2.21 -36.73 14.80
CA GLN A 21 1.05 -37.46 15.34
C GLN A 21 1.22 -38.09 16.73
N SER A 22 0.22 -37.91 17.61
CA SER A 22 -0.74 -38.98 18.04
C SER A 22 -1.46 -38.75 19.38
N ALA A 23 -1.22 -37.64 20.11
CA ALA A 23 -1.93 -37.36 21.37
C ALA A 23 -2.83 -36.10 21.35
N TRP A 24 -2.83 -35.33 20.27
CA TRP A 24 -3.41 -33.98 20.23
C TRP A 24 -4.69 -33.89 19.39
N ALA A 25 -5.57 -34.89 19.46
CA ALA A 25 -6.72 -34.98 18.57
C ALA A 25 -7.71 -33.79 18.65
N ASN A 26 -7.57 -32.90 19.64
CA ASN A 26 -8.51 -31.82 19.92
C ASN A 26 -7.85 -30.45 20.24
N SER A 27 -6.52 -30.30 20.14
CA SER A 27 -5.90 -28.97 20.38
C SER A 27 -6.20 -28.02 19.23
N TYR A 28 -6.47 -26.76 19.55
CA TYR A 28 -6.76 -25.72 18.57
C TYR A 28 -6.15 -24.40 19.03
N PHE A 29 -5.68 -23.61 18.07
CA PHE A 29 -5.24 -22.24 18.32
C PHE A 29 -6.45 -21.31 18.13
N ASP A 30 -6.80 -20.52 19.13
CA ASP A 30 -7.81 -19.48 19.01
C ASP A 30 -7.18 -18.21 18.46
N ASN A 31 -7.42 -17.97 17.17
CA ASN A 31 -6.91 -16.80 16.45
C ASN A 31 -7.42 -15.46 17.02
N ASN A 32 -8.56 -15.44 17.72
CA ASN A 32 -9.12 -14.20 18.28
C ASN A 32 -8.44 -13.79 19.58
N SER A 33 -8.07 -14.77 20.41
CA SER A 33 -7.40 -14.54 21.70
C SER A 33 -5.88 -14.74 21.65
N GLN A 34 -5.35 -15.26 20.53
CA GLN A 34 -3.95 -15.66 20.37
C GLN A 34 -3.52 -16.74 21.39
N ILE A 35 -4.46 -17.61 21.77
CA ILE A 35 -4.25 -18.67 22.77
C ILE A 35 -4.19 -20.04 22.08
N LEU A 36 -3.15 -20.82 22.34
CA LEU A 36 -3.14 -22.25 21.98
C LEU A 36 -3.86 -23.06 23.06
N HIS A 37 -5.06 -23.58 22.73
CA HIS A 37 -5.80 -24.45 23.60
C HIS A 37 -5.37 -25.91 23.46
N ILE A 38 -5.02 -26.46 24.61
CA ILE A 38 -4.53 -27.83 24.78
C ILE A 38 -5.55 -28.58 25.65
N PRO A 39 -6.33 -29.53 25.08
CA PRO A 39 -7.32 -30.28 25.83
C PRO A 39 -6.69 -31.39 26.65
N GLU A 40 -7.37 -31.75 27.73
CA GLU A 40 -7.06 -32.90 28.56
C GLU A 40 -7.09 -34.20 27.72
N THR A 41 -6.11 -35.08 27.92
CA THR A 41 -6.21 -36.46 27.43
C THR A 41 -6.47 -37.38 28.61
N ASP A 42 -7.48 -38.26 28.48
CA ASP A 42 -7.90 -39.25 29.49
C ASP A 42 -6.83 -40.30 29.84
N ALA A 43 -5.60 -40.17 29.36
CA ALA A 43 -4.54 -41.13 29.60
C ALA A 43 -3.28 -40.39 30.02
N GLY A 44 -2.86 -40.62 31.27
CA GLY A 44 -1.56 -40.19 31.81
C GLY A 44 -0.38 -40.79 31.07
N ILE A 45 -0.12 -40.30 29.85
CA ILE A 45 1.09 -40.58 29.09
C ILE A 45 2.09 -39.48 29.45
N LEU A 46 3.06 -39.86 30.28
CA LEU A 46 4.26 -39.10 30.55
C LEU A 46 5.20 -39.23 29.33
N GLY A 47 5.70 -38.12 28.78
CA GLY A 47 6.56 -38.13 27.61
C GLY A 47 7.11 -36.75 27.21
N SER A 48 8.14 -36.77 26.36
CA SER A 48 8.69 -35.59 25.67
C SER A 48 7.89 -35.34 24.39
N TYR A 49 7.50 -34.09 24.14
CA TYR A 49 6.63 -33.74 23.01
C TYR A 49 7.28 -32.65 22.16
N GLN A 50 7.22 -32.83 20.83
CA GLN A 50 7.76 -31.86 19.87
C GLN A 50 6.62 -30.99 19.34
N LEU A 51 6.78 -29.68 19.43
CA LEU A 51 5.83 -28.68 18.93
C LEU A 51 6.53 -27.83 17.87
N ASP A 52 6.22 -28.09 16.59
CA ASP A 52 6.71 -27.28 15.49
C ASP A 52 5.78 -26.07 15.30
N LEU A 53 6.20 -24.91 15.83
CA LEU A 53 5.54 -23.62 15.65
C LEU A 53 6.34 -22.79 14.64
N LEU A 54 5.78 -22.52 13.46
CA LEU A 54 6.31 -21.50 12.55
C LEU A 54 5.43 -20.25 12.69
N VAL A 55 5.91 -19.24 13.40
CA VAL A 55 5.19 -17.98 13.60
C VAL A 55 5.71 -16.95 12.63
N ILE A 56 4.85 -16.48 11.73
CA ILE A 56 5.16 -15.39 10.80
C ILE A 56 4.41 -14.17 11.31
N ASN A 57 5.16 -13.20 11.85
CA ASN A 57 4.75 -11.90 12.40
C ASN A 57 4.52 -11.84 13.93
N ALA A 58 5.02 -10.75 14.51
CA ALA A 58 5.42 -10.57 15.91
C ALA A 58 4.29 -10.21 16.89
N ASN A 59 3.30 -11.09 17.05
CA ASN A 59 2.39 -11.02 18.20
C ASN A 59 2.82 -11.99 19.31
N PRO A 60 2.67 -11.62 20.60
CA PRO A 60 2.90 -12.54 21.72
C PRO A 60 1.89 -13.68 21.70
N ILE A 61 2.36 -14.92 21.92
CA ILE A 61 1.56 -16.15 21.95
C ILE A 61 1.37 -16.60 23.39
N ILE A 62 0.12 -16.84 23.80
CA ILE A 62 -0.21 -17.34 25.13
C ILE A 62 -0.49 -18.85 25.06
N LEU A 63 0.17 -19.64 25.91
CA LEU A 63 -0.05 -21.08 26.04
C LEU A 63 -0.94 -21.34 27.27
N GLU A 64 -2.19 -21.76 27.07
CA GLU A 64 -3.14 -22.02 28.17
C GLU A 64 -3.46 -23.52 28.30
N LEU A 65 -3.19 -24.09 29.49
CA LEU A 65 -3.47 -25.49 29.82
C LEU A 65 -4.70 -25.58 30.74
N GLN A 66 -5.74 -26.35 30.36
CA GLN A 66 -6.99 -26.42 31.12
C GLN A 66 -6.94 -27.41 32.32
N GLN A 67 -6.07 -27.19 33.33
CA GLN A 67 -6.35 -27.31 34.79
C GLN A 67 -5.09 -27.38 35.70
N ASN A 68 -4.98 -26.36 36.57
CA ASN A 68 -4.70 -26.37 38.02
C ASN A 68 -3.74 -27.38 38.71
N SER A 69 -2.65 -27.82 38.10
CA SER A 69 -1.55 -28.46 38.85
C SER A 69 -0.17 -28.27 38.20
N ILE A 70 0.18 -27.03 37.85
CA ILE A 70 1.57 -26.68 37.51
C ILE A 70 2.23 -26.14 38.78
N VAL A 71 3.18 -26.88 39.35
CA VAL A 71 3.83 -26.50 40.63
C VAL A 71 5.14 -25.74 40.43
N SER A 72 5.77 -25.86 39.26
CA SER A 72 6.84 -24.96 38.84
C SER A 72 7.04 -25.02 37.33
N VAL A 73 7.46 -23.91 36.76
CA VAL A 73 7.97 -23.81 35.39
C VAL A 73 9.43 -23.40 35.50
N ASN A 74 10.34 -24.17 34.90
CA ASN A 74 11.72 -23.76 34.71
C ASN A 74 11.90 -23.39 33.23
N ALA A 75 12.14 -22.10 32.98
CA ALA A 75 12.56 -21.61 31.67
C ALA A 75 13.99 -21.08 31.83
N SER A 76 14.98 -21.89 31.43
CA SER A 76 16.39 -21.47 31.44
C SER A 76 17.03 -21.57 30.05
N ALA A 77 16.24 -21.56 28.99
CA ALA A 77 16.70 -21.91 27.63
C ALA A 77 16.95 -20.71 26.70
N ASP A 78 16.42 -19.51 26.97
CA ASP A 78 16.64 -18.31 26.16
C ASP A 78 16.69 -17.06 27.05
N PRO A 79 17.81 -16.28 27.07
CA PRO A 79 17.93 -15.06 27.86
C PRO A 79 17.06 -13.90 27.39
N ASP A 80 16.51 -13.96 26.17
CA ASP A 80 15.73 -12.86 25.55
C ASP A 80 14.20 -13.06 25.67
N ALA A 81 13.75 -14.16 26.28
CA ALA A 81 12.35 -14.45 26.49
C ALA A 81 11.87 -14.03 27.89
N THR A 82 10.74 -13.34 27.95
CA THR A 82 10.12 -12.89 29.22
C THR A 82 8.96 -13.82 29.59
N TYR A 83 9.02 -14.41 30.78
CA TYR A 83 8.06 -15.41 31.25
C TYR A 83 7.37 -14.97 32.53
N ARG A 84 6.07 -15.25 32.63
CA ARG A 84 5.30 -15.08 33.86
C ARG A 84 4.50 -16.32 34.18
N ALA A 85 4.67 -16.82 35.40
CA ALA A 85 3.85 -17.92 35.92
C ALA A 85 2.52 -17.36 36.42
N GLU A 86 1.41 -17.91 35.93
CA GLU A 86 0.07 -17.62 36.43
C GLU A 86 -0.59 -18.91 36.95
N THR A 87 -1.61 -18.76 37.80
CA THR A 87 -2.32 -19.91 38.36
C THR A 87 -2.98 -20.71 37.24
N GLY A 88 -2.38 -21.85 36.87
CA GLY A 88 -2.89 -22.73 35.81
C GLY A 88 -2.16 -22.65 34.46
N GLY A 89 -1.09 -21.86 34.30
CA GLY A 89 -0.40 -21.76 33.01
C GLY A 89 0.95 -21.03 33.02
N LEU A 90 1.63 -21.07 31.88
CA LEU A 90 2.83 -20.28 31.60
C LEU A 90 2.47 -19.22 30.56
N VAL A 91 2.66 -17.94 30.91
CA VAL A 91 2.53 -16.84 29.95
C VAL A 91 3.93 -16.53 29.42
N ILE A 92 4.09 -16.61 28.10
CA ILE A 92 5.26 -16.06 27.40
C ILE A 92 4.89 -14.64 27.02
N GLU A 93 5.43 -13.66 27.74
CA GLU A 93 5.08 -12.24 27.53
C GLU A 93 5.73 -11.70 26.25
N SER A 94 6.93 -12.18 25.91
CA SER A 94 7.58 -11.91 24.64
C SER A 94 8.69 -12.94 24.36
N ILE A 95 8.78 -13.39 23.12
CA ILE A 95 9.90 -14.18 22.60
C ILE A 95 10.06 -13.87 21.11
N ASP A 96 11.29 -13.59 20.65
CA ASP A 96 11.57 -13.42 19.22
C ASP A 96 11.63 -14.81 18.56
N LEU A 97 10.63 -15.12 17.73
CA LEU A 97 10.43 -16.43 17.12
C LEU A 97 10.85 -16.52 15.66
N ASN A 98 11.65 -15.57 15.16
CA ASN A 98 12.20 -15.66 13.81
C ASN A 98 12.93 -17.02 13.62
N ALA A 99 12.27 -17.95 12.91
CA ALA A 99 12.76 -19.27 12.55
C ALA A 99 13.26 -20.18 13.69
N LYS A 100 12.58 -20.22 14.85
CA LYS A 100 12.96 -21.10 15.99
C LYS A 100 11.98 -22.27 16.22
N GLN A 101 12.52 -23.44 16.55
CA GLN A 101 11.81 -24.68 16.94
C GLN A 101 11.98 -24.91 18.45
N PHE A 102 10.93 -25.43 19.13
CA PHE A 102 10.94 -25.66 20.57
C PHE A 102 10.58 -27.09 20.95
N TYR A 103 11.24 -27.59 21.98
CA TYR A 103 10.92 -28.86 22.63
C TYR A 103 10.38 -28.60 24.03
N ALA A 104 9.28 -29.27 24.37
CA ALA A 104 8.68 -29.21 25.69
C ALA A 104 8.49 -30.62 26.26
N GLU A 105 8.86 -30.80 27.52
CA GLU A 105 8.62 -32.02 28.27
C GLU A 105 7.57 -31.77 29.36
N LEU A 106 6.59 -32.68 29.43
CA LEU A 106 5.61 -32.71 30.51
C LEU A 106 5.89 -33.94 31.40
N SER A 107 6.26 -33.70 32.65
CA SER A 107 6.53 -34.76 33.63
C SER A 107 5.66 -34.62 34.88
N GLN A 108 5.48 -35.70 35.65
CA GLN A 108 4.70 -35.67 36.89
C GLN A 108 5.63 -35.82 38.09
N LEU A 109 5.55 -34.88 39.03
CA LEU A 109 6.31 -34.89 40.27
C LEU A 109 5.34 -34.77 41.45
N ALA A 110 5.33 -35.77 42.34
CA ALA A 110 4.58 -35.77 43.60
C ALA A 110 3.07 -35.45 43.49
N GLY A 111 2.42 -35.86 42.39
CA GLY A 111 0.98 -35.63 42.17
C GLY A 111 0.65 -34.31 41.47
N SER A 112 1.65 -33.59 40.97
CA SER A 112 1.50 -32.40 40.13
C SER A 112 2.27 -32.52 38.81
N TYR A 113 1.89 -31.74 37.81
CA TYR A 113 2.54 -31.70 36.50
C TYR A 113 3.65 -30.63 36.50
N GLN A 114 4.76 -30.94 35.85
CA GLN A 114 5.91 -30.08 35.58
C GLN A 114 5.99 -29.92 34.06
N PHE A 115 6.08 -28.67 33.60
CA PHE A 115 6.30 -28.34 32.19
C PHE A 115 7.69 -27.71 32.07
N GLU A 116 8.56 -28.32 31.25
CA GLU A 116 9.94 -27.88 31.06
C GLU A 116 10.21 -27.65 29.57
N LEU A 117 10.69 -26.46 29.24
CA LEU A 117 11.14 -26.14 27.88
C LEU A 117 12.59 -26.60 27.76
N THR A 118 12.84 -27.70 27.05
CA THR A 118 14.12 -28.41 27.13
C THR A 118 15.11 -28.03 26.04
N GLN A 119 14.66 -27.50 24.90
CA GLN A 119 15.57 -27.12 23.81
C GLN A 119 14.94 -26.11 22.84
N LEU A 120 15.71 -25.07 22.47
CA LEU A 120 15.50 -24.26 21.28
C LEU A 120 16.48 -24.69 20.19
N THR A 121 16.01 -24.86 18.96
CA THR A 121 16.88 -25.07 17.80
C THR A 121 16.44 -24.13 16.68
N GLU A 122 17.37 -23.42 16.06
CA GLU A 122 17.05 -22.68 14.82
C GLU A 122 16.59 -23.67 13.75
N ILE A 123 15.45 -23.41 13.12
CA ILE A 123 15.00 -24.17 11.96
C ILE A 123 15.86 -23.73 10.78
N THR A 124 16.96 -24.44 10.53
CA THR A 124 17.62 -24.38 9.23
C THR A 124 16.74 -25.12 8.24
N THR A 125 15.68 -24.47 7.73
CA THR A 125 15.07 -24.94 6.51
C THR A 125 16.15 -24.83 5.44
N THR A 126 16.49 -25.95 4.79
CA THR A 126 17.30 -25.95 3.57
C THR A 126 16.49 -25.40 2.38
N ASN A 127 15.54 -24.50 2.65
CA ASN A 127 14.96 -23.69 1.59
C ASN A 127 16.03 -22.67 1.19
N PRO A 128 16.22 -22.43 -0.11
CA PRO A 128 16.96 -21.25 -0.53
C PRO A 128 16.36 -20.02 0.18
N PRO A 129 17.18 -19.02 0.55
CA PRO A 129 16.70 -17.84 1.26
C PRO A 129 15.46 -17.31 0.55
N VAL A 130 14.36 -17.18 1.30
CA VAL A 130 13.12 -16.53 0.86
C VAL A 130 13.52 -15.28 0.09
N GLN A 131 13.28 -15.28 -1.22
CA GLN A 131 13.59 -14.14 -2.05
C GLN A 131 12.50 -13.11 -1.76
N VAL A 132 12.72 -12.28 -0.74
CA VAL A 132 11.86 -11.14 -0.45
C VAL A 132 12.02 -10.16 -1.62
N SER A 133 10.94 -9.93 -2.38
CA SER A 133 10.94 -8.83 -3.34
C SER A 133 10.82 -7.52 -2.57
N GLY A 134 11.89 -6.74 -2.55
CA GLY A 134 11.86 -5.36 -2.04
C GLY A 134 11.81 -4.31 -3.14
N VAL A 135 11.59 -4.71 -4.40
CA VAL A 135 11.47 -3.75 -5.51
C VAL A 135 10.16 -2.99 -5.35
N ILE A 136 10.28 -1.68 -5.08
CA ILE A 136 9.13 -0.80 -4.91
C ILE A 136 8.63 -0.41 -6.30
N VAL A 137 7.38 -0.76 -6.58
CA VAL A 137 6.67 -0.31 -7.80
C VAL A 137 6.54 1.21 -7.75
N ASP A 138 6.82 1.87 -8.87
CA ASP A 138 6.67 3.31 -9.02
C ASP A 138 5.22 3.77 -8.84
N THR A 139 5.01 5.06 -8.59
CA THR A 139 3.67 5.62 -8.45
C THR A 139 2.97 5.81 -9.80
N GLY A 140 3.74 5.85 -10.90
CA GLY A 140 3.23 6.13 -12.24
C GLY A 140 2.91 7.61 -12.50
N GLN A 141 3.14 8.51 -11.53
CA GLN A 141 2.83 9.93 -11.70
C GLN A 141 3.72 10.57 -12.78
N THR A 142 3.12 11.19 -13.79
CA THR A 142 3.85 11.76 -14.94
C THR A 142 3.74 13.27 -15.07
N SER A 143 2.90 13.92 -14.27
CA SER A 143 2.68 15.37 -14.32
C SER A 143 3.28 16.08 -13.10
N CYS A 144 3.83 17.27 -13.35
CA CYS A 144 4.29 18.16 -12.29
C CYS A 144 3.24 19.22 -11.98
N TYR A 145 3.28 19.73 -10.75
CA TYR A 145 2.32 20.69 -10.24
C TYR A 145 3.05 21.80 -9.48
N ASP A 146 2.48 23.00 -9.49
CA ASP A 146 2.82 23.99 -8.47
C ASP A 146 2.04 23.69 -7.17
N ASN A 147 1.70 24.71 -6.39
CA ASN A 147 0.88 24.58 -5.20
C ASN A 147 -0.57 24.15 -5.46
N SER A 148 -1.06 24.19 -6.70
CA SER A 148 -2.48 24.01 -7.03
C SER A 148 -2.75 23.39 -8.40
N VAL A 149 -2.01 23.76 -9.45
CA VAL A 149 -2.35 23.45 -10.84
C VAL A 149 -1.22 22.68 -11.54
N PRO A 150 -1.53 21.92 -12.61
CA PRO A 150 -0.51 21.30 -13.45
C PRO A 150 0.43 22.36 -14.05
N ILE A 151 1.71 22.04 -14.11
CA ILE A 151 2.77 22.83 -14.76
C ILE A 151 3.65 21.93 -15.63
N SER A 152 4.39 22.52 -16.56
CA SER A 152 5.53 21.82 -17.16
C SER A 152 6.54 21.49 -16.06
N CYS A 153 7.11 20.28 -16.11
CA CYS A 153 8.08 19.87 -15.10
C CYS A 153 9.26 20.84 -15.07
N PRO A 154 9.56 21.44 -13.90
CA PRO A 154 10.56 22.50 -13.80
C PRO A 154 11.97 21.95 -13.98
N GLU A 155 12.86 22.74 -14.56
CA GLU A 155 14.27 22.39 -14.71
C GLU A 155 15.01 22.44 -13.36
N ALA A 156 16.13 21.72 -13.26
CA ALA A 156 16.96 21.69 -12.06
C ALA A 156 17.31 23.11 -11.56
N GLY A 157 17.07 23.35 -10.27
CA GLY A 157 17.28 24.66 -9.63
C GLY A 157 16.11 25.65 -9.73
N SER A 158 15.04 25.31 -10.43
CA SER A 158 13.79 26.08 -10.43
C SER A 158 12.89 25.70 -9.24
N GLU A 159 11.93 26.56 -8.90
CA GLU A 159 10.90 26.22 -7.92
C GLU A 159 10.15 24.96 -8.34
N PHE A 160 9.77 24.16 -7.34
CA PHE A 160 9.09 22.88 -7.51
C PHE A 160 9.88 21.80 -8.28
N PHE A 161 11.19 21.94 -8.46
CA PHE A 161 12.04 20.85 -8.96
C PHE A 161 12.17 19.71 -7.95
N GLY A 162 12.19 18.46 -8.43
CA GLY A 162 12.35 17.24 -7.64
C GLY A 162 11.03 16.55 -7.29
N GLN A 163 9.99 16.75 -8.10
CA GLN A 163 8.71 16.04 -7.94
C GLN A 163 8.81 14.59 -8.42
N ASP A 164 7.86 13.76 -7.99
CA ASP A 164 7.76 12.35 -8.36
C ASP A 164 7.87 12.12 -9.87
N ALA A 165 7.10 12.89 -10.66
CA ALA A 165 7.09 12.84 -12.12
C ALA A 165 8.43 13.16 -12.82
N GLN A 166 9.44 13.65 -12.09
CA GLN A 166 10.76 13.95 -12.63
C GLN A 166 11.74 12.79 -12.46
N TYR A 167 11.36 11.74 -11.74
CA TYR A 167 12.16 10.54 -11.52
C TYR A 167 11.52 9.35 -12.23
N THR A 168 12.34 8.46 -12.77
CA THR A 168 11.84 7.19 -13.34
C THR A 168 12.13 6.06 -12.37
N GLY A 169 11.10 5.60 -11.66
CA GLY A 169 11.14 4.37 -10.87
C GLY A 169 10.76 3.13 -11.69
N THR A 170 10.67 1.99 -10.99
CA THR A 170 10.28 0.71 -11.58
C THR A 170 8.78 0.69 -11.89
N GLN A 171 8.42 0.97 -13.13
CA GLN A 171 7.02 1.03 -13.57
C GLN A 171 6.31 -0.31 -13.37
N ALA A 172 5.02 -0.26 -13.00
CA ALA A 172 4.19 -1.45 -12.85
C ALA A 172 4.15 -2.28 -14.14
N GLN A 173 4.21 -3.60 -13.99
CA GLN A 173 4.16 -4.54 -15.12
C GLN A 173 3.30 -5.73 -14.77
N TYR A 174 2.12 -5.81 -15.36
CA TYR A 174 1.16 -6.87 -15.09
C TYR A 174 1.06 -7.89 -16.23
N SER A 175 0.74 -9.12 -15.90
CA SER A 175 0.40 -10.18 -16.84
C SER A 175 -0.91 -10.82 -16.43
N ASP A 176 -1.95 -10.64 -17.26
CA ASP A 176 -3.20 -11.38 -17.15
C ASP A 176 -2.94 -12.85 -17.54
N ASN A 177 -3.19 -13.76 -16.61
CA ASN A 177 -2.96 -15.19 -16.81
C ASN A 177 -4.12 -15.88 -17.57
N GLY A 178 -5.22 -15.17 -17.84
CA GLY A 178 -6.39 -15.67 -18.54
C GLY A 178 -7.24 -16.65 -17.73
N ASP A 179 -6.99 -16.77 -16.43
CA ASP A 179 -7.66 -17.67 -15.49
C ASP A 179 -8.33 -16.94 -14.31
N GLY A 180 -8.50 -15.62 -14.43
CA GLY A 180 -9.02 -14.75 -13.38
C GLY A 180 -7.96 -14.28 -12.39
N THR A 181 -6.67 -14.46 -12.70
CA THR A 181 -5.54 -13.96 -11.92
C THR A 181 -4.61 -13.07 -12.73
N VAL A 182 -3.94 -12.15 -12.04
CA VAL A 182 -2.94 -11.24 -12.60
C VAL A 182 -1.63 -11.42 -11.84
N THR A 183 -0.53 -11.58 -12.57
CA THR A 183 0.82 -11.54 -12.01
C THR A 183 1.41 -10.15 -12.13
N ASP A 184 1.83 -9.59 -10.99
CA ASP A 184 2.69 -8.41 -10.93
C ASP A 184 4.15 -8.87 -11.11
N ASN A 185 4.73 -8.57 -12.27
CA ASN A 185 6.07 -8.99 -12.65
C ASN A 185 7.18 -8.22 -11.91
N ILE A 186 6.83 -7.13 -11.21
CA ILE A 186 7.78 -6.35 -10.42
C ILE A 186 7.88 -6.91 -9.01
N THR A 187 6.75 -7.11 -8.34
CA THR A 187 6.73 -7.65 -6.98
C THR A 187 6.85 -9.18 -6.95
N GLY A 188 6.48 -9.86 -8.05
CA GLY A 188 6.34 -11.31 -8.11
C GLY A 188 5.05 -11.82 -7.47
N LEU A 189 4.18 -10.91 -6.98
CA LEU A 189 2.89 -11.26 -6.41
C LEU A 189 1.90 -11.65 -7.51
N MET A 190 0.98 -12.54 -7.16
CA MET A 190 -0.16 -12.89 -8.01
C MET A 190 -1.45 -12.58 -7.28
N TRP A 191 -2.37 -11.92 -7.98
CA TRP A 191 -3.59 -11.35 -7.45
C TRP A 191 -4.81 -11.98 -8.09
N VAL A 192 -5.89 -12.11 -7.33
CA VAL A 192 -7.23 -12.29 -7.93
C VAL A 192 -7.55 -11.02 -8.72
N GLN A 193 -7.92 -11.18 -10.00
CA GLN A 193 -8.02 -10.08 -10.95
C GLN A 193 -9.19 -9.14 -10.66
N SER A 194 -10.33 -9.68 -10.21
CA SER A 194 -11.56 -8.91 -9.99
C SER A 194 -12.08 -9.12 -8.58
N VAL A 195 -12.67 -8.07 -8.01
CA VAL A 195 -13.41 -8.13 -6.74
C VAL A 195 -14.89 -8.44 -6.91
N ASP A 196 -15.35 -8.81 -8.11
CA ASP A 196 -16.65 -9.46 -8.29
C ASP A 196 -16.58 -10.86 -7.68
N THR A 197 -17.09 -11.00 -6.46
CA THR A 197 -16.92 -12.21 -5.66
C THR A 197 -18.10 -13.17 -5.78
N ASN A 198 -19.20 -12.70 -6.38
CA ASN A 198 -20.41 -13.48 -6.61
C ASN A 198 -20.54 -13.98 -8.07
N GLY A 199 -19.77 -13.41 -9.00
CA GLY A 199 -19.66 -13.84 -10.40
C GLY A 199 -20.83 -13.40 -11.28
N ASP A 200 -21.57 -12.36 -10.90
CA ASP A 200 -22.68 -11.80 -11.68
C ASP A 200 -22.24 -10.79 -12.75
N GLY A 201 -20.95 -10.44 -12.78
CA GLY A 201 -20.35 -9.50 -13.72
C GLY A 201 -20.47 -8.04 -13.29
N ALA A 202 -20.95 -7.73 -12.07
CA ALA A 202 -21.12 -6.39 -11.57
C ALA A 202 -20.47 -6.22 -10.19
N ILE A 203 -19.39 -5.44 -10.11
CA ILE A 203 -18.75 -5.09 -8.83
C ILE A 203 -19.62 -4.07 -8.07
N ASN A 204 -20.20 -4.47 -6.95
CA ASN A 204 -21.07 -3.61 -6.14
C ASN A 204 -21.01 -3.94 -4.64
N ALA A 205 -21.91 -3.35 -3.83
CA ALA A 205 -21.93 -3.57 -2.38
C ALA A 205 -22.11 -5.05 -1.98
N SER A 206 -22.71 -5.88 -2.83
CA SER A 206 -22.93 -7.32 -2.60
C SER A 206 -21.65 -8.14 -2.66
N ASP A 207 -20.55 -7.58 -3.21
CA ASP A 207 -19.26 -8.25 -3.30
C ASP A 207 -18.35 -7.96 -2.10
N LYS A 208 -18.82 -7.16 -1.15
CA LYS A 208 -18.04 -6.76 0.02
C LYS A 208 -18.26 -7.72 1.17
N PHE A 209 -17.21 -7.94 1.94
CA PHE A 209 -17.22 -8.77 3.15
C PHE A 209 -16.95 -7.92 4.38
N SER A 210 -17.57 -8.25 5.50
CA SER A 210 -17.05 -7.80 6.79
C SER A 210 -15.65 -8.37 7.00
N PHE A 211 -14.82 -7.71 7.81
CA PHE A 211 -13.48 -8.22 8.10
C PHE A 211 -13.50 -9.65 8.69
N SER A 212 -14.48 -9.95 9.55
CA SER A 212 -14.71 -11.29 10.11
C SER A 212 -15.03 -12.37 9.06
N ASN A 213 -15.63 -11.99 7.93
CA ASN A 213 -16.01 -12.91 6.86
C ASN A 213 -14.99 -12.93 5.69
N ALA A 214 -14.06 -11.97 5.62
CA ALA A 214 -13.06 -11.91 4.56
C ALA A 214 -12.17 -13.16 4.51
N GLY A 215 -11.80 -13.71 5.68
CA GLY A 215 -11.05 -14.98 5.77
C GLY A 215 -11.81 -16.17 5.19
N ALA A 216 -13.12 -16.25 5.41
CA ALA A 216 -13.94 -17.34 4.89
C ALA A 216 -14.02 -17.33 3.35
N TYR A 217 -14.03 -16.15 2.73
CA TYR A 217 -13.95 -16.02 1.28
C TYR A 217 -12.60 -16.55 0.75
N VAL A 218 -11.49 -16.15 1.35
CA VAL A 218 -10.14 -16.65 1.02
C VAL A 218 -10.05 -18.17 1.18
N ASP A 219 -10.55 -18.71 2.29
CA ASP A 219 -10.57 -20.15 2.55
C ASP A 219 -11.40 -20.91 1.50
N SER A 220 -12.46 -20.28 0.99
CA SER A 220 -13.28 -20.84 -0.08
C SER A 220 -12.51 -20.94 -1.39
N LEU A 221 -11.70 -19.93 -1.75
CA LEU A 221 -10.84 -19.97 -2.94
C LEU A 221 -9.79 -21.08 -2.82
N ASN A 222 -9.17 -21.18 -1.64
CA ASN A 222 -8.17 -22.21 -1.37
C ASN A 222 -8.74 -23.62 -1.43
N SER A 223 -9.94 -23.83 -0.87
CA SER A 223 -10.64 -25.12 -0.93
C SER A 223 -11.05 -25.51 -2.35
N GLN A 224 -11.28 -24.52 -3.23
CA GLN A 224 -11.62 -24.73 -4.64
C GLN A 224 -10.38 -24.88 -5.53
N ASN A 225 -9.18 -24.70 -4.99
CA ASN A 225 -7.94 -24.64 -5.75
C ASN A 225 -8.03 -23.60 -6.90
N HIS A 226 -8.53 -22.40 -6.57
CA HIS A 226 -8.79 -21.32 -7.53
C HIS A 226 -7.56 -21.03 -8.38
N ALA A 227 -7.75 -21.00 -9.71
CA ALA A 227 -6.68 -20.86 -10.71
C ALA A 227 -5.52 -21.88 -10.57
N GLY A 228 -5.77 -23.04 -9.96
CA GLY A 228 -4.75 -24.05 -9.71
C GLY A 228 -4.00 -23.90 -8.39
N TYR A 229 -4.35 -22.91 -7.56
CA TYR A 229 -3.63 -22.55 -6.33
C TYR A 229 -4.53 -22.58 -5.08
N ASN A 230 -3.90 -22.81 -3.92
CA ASN A 230 -4.58 -22.97 -2.64
C ASN A 230 -3.88 -22.29 -1.45
N ASP A 231 -3.02 -21.33 -1.76
CA ASP A 231 -2.21 -20.52 -0.86
C ASP A 231 -2.58 -19.02 -0.96
N TRP A 232 -3.81 -18.71 -1.38
CA TRP A 232 -4.37 -17.37 -1.37
C TRP A 232 -4.50 -16.85 0.08
N ARG A 233 -4.25 -15.56 0.26
CA ARG A 233 -4.36 -14.86 1.54
C ARG A 233 -4.88 -13.44 1.35
N LEU A 234 -5.36 -12.83 2.43
CA LEU A 234 -5.52 -11.38 2.46
C LEU A 234 -4.13 -10.72 2.28
N PRO A 235 -4.04 -9.63 1.49
CA PRO A 235 -2.79 -8.89 1.36
C PRO A 235 -2.51 -8.11 2.64
N SER A 236 -1.24 -7.98 3.02
CA SER A 236 -0.82 -6.92 3.93
C SER A 236 -1.09 -5.55 3.31
N ILE A 237 -1.13 -4.51 4.14
CA ILE A 237 -1.33 -3.16 3.61
C ILE A 237 -0.20 -2.71 2.66
N LYS A 238 1.06 -3.15 2.87
CA LYS A 238 2.18 -2.87 1.96
C LYS A 238 1.97 -3.54 0.59
N GLU A 239 1.51 -4.79 0.57
CA GLU A 239 1.16 -5.49 -0.67
C GLU A 239 0.01 -4.82 -1.38
N GLN A 240 -1.08 -4.51 -0.68
CA GLN A 240 -2.23 -3.88 -1.33
C GLN A 240 -1.91 -2.48 -1.86
N TYR A 241 -1.04 -1.75 -1.17
CA TYR A 241 -0.60 -0.43 -1.61
C TYR A 241 0.38 -0.47 -2.80
N SER A 242 1.03 -1.61 -3.07
CA SER A 242 1.91 -1.73 -4.26
C SER A 242 1.15 -1.55 -5.57
N LEU A 243 -0.16 -1.86 -5.58
CA LEU A 243 -1.07 -1.69 -6.71
C LEU A 243 -1.51 -0.23 -6.97
N MET A 244 -1.25 0.70 -6.04
CA MET A 244 -1.72 2.08 -6.15
C MET A 244 -1.15 2.78 -7.39
N ASP A 245 -1.97 3.46 -8.17
CA ASP A 245 -1.57 4.21 -9.36
C ASP A 245 -1.90 5.70 -9.20
N PHE A 246 -0.89 6.55 -9.03
CA PHE A 246 -1.06 7.99 -8.81
C PHE A 246 -1.29 8.78 -10.11
N ARG A 247 -1.62 8.10 -11.21
CA ARG A 247 -2.33 8.68 -12.36
C ARG A 247 -3.84 8.80 -12.10
N GLY A 248 -4.36 8.12 -11.06
CA GLY A 248 -5.72 8.28 -10.57
C GLY A 248 -6.01 9.68 -10.04
N ALA A 249 -7.30 10.00 -9.92
CA ALA A 249 -7.77 11.30 -9.45
C ALA A 249 -8.90 11.15 -8.43
N ASP A 250 -8.82 11.91 -7.35
CA ASP A 250 -9.73 11.82 -6.21
C ASP A 250 -11.04 12.58 -6.49
N PRO A 251 -12.19 11.89 -6.57
CA PRO A 251 -13.50 12.51 -6.78
C PRO A 251 -14.12 13.05 -5.48
N SER A 252 -13.39 13.06 -4.36
CA SER A 252 -13.88 13.61 -3.10
C SER A 252 -14.29 15.08 -3.27
N GLY A 253 -15.56 15.37 -2.99
CA GLY A 253 -16.13 16.72 -3.13
C GLY A 253 -16.96 16.91 -4.40
N GLU A 254 -16.92 15.96 -5.33
CA GLU A 254 -17.85 15.93 -6.46
C GLU A 254 -19.29 15.67 -5.98
N THR A 255 -20.24 16.33 -6.63
CA THR A 255 -21.68 16.19 -6.31
C THR A 255 -22.40 15.23 -7.26
N SER A 256 -21.74 14.86 -8.35
CA SER A 256 -22.25 13.91 -9.34
C SER A 256 -21.99 12.47 -8.89
N ASN A 257 -22.97 11.60 -9.13
CA ASN A 257 -22.80 10.14 -9.00
C ASN A 257 -22.34 9.51 -10.33
N ASP A 258 -22.18 10.30 -11.39
CA ASP A 258 -21.62 9.83 -12.65
C ASP A 258 -20.10 9.66 -12.51
N THR A 259 -19.66 8.42 -12.54
CA THR A 259 -18.25 8.03 -12.39
C THR A 259 -17.55 7.76 -13.72
N SER A 260 -18.23 7.97 -14.85
CA SER A 260 -17.71 7.60 -16.19
C SER A 260 -16.45 8.35 -16.59
N SER A 261 -16.18 9.51 -15.99
CA SER A 261 -14.96 10.32 -16.21
C SER A 261 -13.93 10.21 -15.09
N PHE A 262 -14.23 9.47 -14.01
CA PHE A 262 -13.30 9.31 -12.90
C PHE A 262 -12.27 8.23 -13.21
N ILE A 263 -11.04 8.49 -12.77
CA ILE A 263 -9.89 7.60 -12.98
C ILE A 263 -9.49 7.06 -11.60
N PRO A 264 -9.63 5.75 -11.34
CA PRO A 264 -9.26 5.20 -10.04
C PRO A 264 -7.74 5.13 -9.89
N TYR A 265 -7.28 4.98 -8.66
CA TYR A 265 -5.87 4.81 -8.34
C TYR A 265 -5.42 3.34 -8.45
N ILE A 266 -5.94 2.62 -9.44
CA ILE A 266 -5.55 1.24 -9.78
C ILE A 266 -5.68 1.10 -11.30
N ASP A 267 -4.86 0.23 -11.90
CA ASP A 267 -4.95 -0.07 -13.33
C ASP A 267 -6.27 -0.80 -13.65
N GLY A 268 -7.29 -0.05 -14.07
CA GLY A 268 -8.62 -0.57 -14.39
C GLY A 268 -8.71 -1.34 -15.71
N GLU A 269 -7.64 -1.35 -16.53
CA GLU A 269 -7.56 -2.23 -17.71
C GLU A 269 -7.16 -3.65 -17.30
N VAL A 270 -6.44 -3.77 -16.18
CA VAL A 270 -5.92 -5.04 -15.67
C VAL A 270 -6.80 -5.61 -14.55
N PHE A 271 -7.22 -4.75 -13.61
CA PHE A 271 -7.97 -5.15 -12.42
C PHE A 271 -9.44 -4.74 -12.51
N GLY A 272 -10.32 -5.65 -12.10
CA GLY A 272 -11.73 -5.35 -11.93
C GLY A 272 -11.92 -4.37 -10.77
N PHE A 273 -12.42 -3.17 -11.07
CA PHE A 273 -12.69 -2.13 -10.09
C PHE A 273 -14.06 -1.49 -10.35
N ASN A 274 -14.74 -1.07 -9.27
CA ASN A 274 -15.84 -0.12 -9.36
C ASN A 274 -15.85 0.82 -8.14
N TYR A 275 -16.39 2.02 -8.36
CA TYR A 275 -16.68 2.99 -7.30
C TYR A 275 -17.81 2.47 -6.38
N GLY A 276 -18.06 3.18 -5.28
CA GLY A 276 -19.11 2.80 -4.33
C GLY A 276 -20.52 2.77 -4.96
N ASP A 277 -21.34 1.82 -4.52
CA ASP A 277 -22.67 1.56 -5.06
C ASP A 277 -23.70 2.53 -4.46
N THR A 278 -23.98 3.59 -5.21
CA THR A 278 -24.96 4.62 -4.80
C THR A 278 -26.40 4.10 -4.69
N ASN A 279 -26.73 2.95 -5.32
CA ASN A 279 -28.04 2.30 -5.13
C ASN A 279 -28.14 1.60 -3.77
N ALA A 280 -27.00 1.25 -3.17
CA ALA A 280 -26.88 0.69 -1.83
C ALA A 280 -26.60 1.77 -0.76
N ASN A 281 -26.88 3.04 -1.05
CA ASN A 281 -26.65 4.19 -0.16
C ASN A 281 -25.18 4.45 0.18
N GLU A 282 -24.25 3.95 -0.65
CA GLU A 282 -22.84 4.26 -0.55
C GLU A 282 -22.51 5.58 -1.26
N ARG A 283 -21.44 6.25 -0.83
CA ARG A 283 -20.84 7.36 -1.60
C ARG A 283 -19.99 6.79 -2.72
N VAL A 284 -19.72 7.59 -3.76
CA VAL A 284 -18.80 7.21 -4.85
C VAL A 284 -17.44 6.70 -4.34
N ILE A 285 -16.91 7.29 -3.27
CA ILE A 285 -15.62 6.91 -2.69
C ILE A 285 -15.68 5.71 -1.72
N ASP A 286 -16.86 5.11 -1.51
CA ASP A 286 -17.01 3.98 -0.57
C ASP A 286 -16.56 2.64 -1.19
N ALA A 287 -15.32 2.60 -1.70
CA ALA A 287 -14.69 1.45 -2.35
C ALA A 287 -13.44 0.99 -1.57
N GLN A 288 -13.56 0.82 -0.26
CA GLN A 288 -12.45 0.42 0.60
C GLN A 288 -12.11 -1.07 0.45
N TYR A 289 -10.82 -1.38 0.37
CA TYR A 289 -10.28 -2.73 0.30
C TYR A 289 -9.73 -3.15 1.66
N ALA A 290 -10.05 -4.38 2.07
CA ALA A 290 -9.50 -4.96 3.29
C ALA A 290 -8.07 -5.47 3.06
N SER A 291 -7.21 -5.18 4.03
CA SER A 291 -5.90 -5.83 4.18
C SER A 291 -5.90 -6.81 5.37
N SER A 292 -4.78 -7.46 5.65
CA SER A 292 -4.54 -8.22 6.88
C SER A 292 -3.92 -7.36 8.00
N SER A 293 -3.68 -6.07 7.76
CA SER A 293 -2.97 -5.17 8.68
C SER A 293 -3.94 -4.41 9.57
N LEU A 294 -4.09 -4.88 10.81
CA LEU A 294 -4.81 -4.16 11.86
C LEU A 294 -3.92 -3.08 12.47
N TYR A 295 -4.51 -1.95 12.85
CA TYR A 295 -3.80 -0.95 13.63
C TYR A 295 -3.57 -1.47 15.05
N VAL A 296 -2.34 -1.37 15.53
CA VAL A 296 -1.94 -1.94 16.82
C VAL A 296 -2.55 -1.22 18.03
N SER A 297 -3.01 0.03 17.88
CA SER A 297 -3.66 0.77 18.96
C SER A 297 -5.18 0.72 18.84
N THR A 298 -5.85 0.56 19.99
CA THR A 298 -7.29 0.73 20.16
C THR A 298 -7.62 1.98 20.99
N ALA A 299 -6.68 2.90 21.16
CA ALA A 299 -6.85 4.09 22.00
C ALA A 299 -7.98 5.03 21.50
N SER A 300 -8.32 4.92 20.21
CA SER A 300 -9.48 5.58 19.60
C SER A 300 -10.83 5.05 20.09
N GLY A 301 -10.85 3.92 20.82
CA GLY A 301 -12.06 3.28 21.33
C GLY A 301 -12.62 2.17 20.43
N GLU A 302 -11.99 1.92 19.27
CA GLU A 302 -12.33 0.81 18.37
C GLU A 302 -11.08 0.21 17.72
N GLN A 303 -11.18 -1.04 17.26
CA GLN A 303 -10.15 -1.65 16.43
C GLN A 303 -10.24 -1.06 15.02
N LEU A 304 -9.10 -0.59 14.49
CA LEU A 304 -9.01 -0.12 13.11
C LEU A 304 -8.34 -1.18 12.23
N LEU A 305 -8.82 -1.28 10.99
CA LEU A 305 -8.21 -2.01 9.89
C LEU A 305 -7.58 -1.03 8.92
N PHE A 306 -6.29 -1.17 8.62
CA PHE A 306 -5.72 -0.43 7.50
C PHE A 306 -6.29 -0.97 6.19
N GLY A 307 -6.92 -0.10 5.42
CA GLY A 307 -7.40 -0.43 4.08
C GLY A 307 -6.90 0.56 3.05
N VAL A 308 -6.76 0.10 1.82
CA VAL A 308 -6.54 0.95 0.65
C VAL A 308 -7.89 1.35 0.07
N ASN A 309 -8.02 2.60 -0.38
CA ASN A 309 -9.17 3.03 -1.15
C ASN A 309 -8.73 3.54 -2.52
N PHE A 310 -8.83 2.67 -3.53
CA PHE A 310 -8.47 3.02 -4.90
C PHE A 310 -9.42 4.06 -5.54
N ALA A 311 -10.60 4.32 -4.95
CA ALA A 311 -11.44 5.41 -5.41
C ALA A 311 -10.90 6.80 -5.02
N ASP A 312 -10.22 6.92 -3.88
CA ASP A 312 -9.81 8.22 -3.31
C ASP A 312 -8.30 8.36 -3.05
N GLY A 313 -7.51 7.31 -3.34
CA GLY A 313 -6.04 7.32 -3.33
C GLY A 313 -5.41 7.34 -1.94
N ARG A 314 -5.98 6.63 -0.94
CA ARG A 314 -5.51 6.72 0.46
C ARG A 314 -5.38 5.37 1.16
N ILE A 315 -4.52 5.35 2.18
CA ILE A 315 -4.56 4.35 3.28
C ILE A 315 -5.20 5.02 4.49
N LYS A 316 -6.24 4.38 5.05
CA LYS A 316 -6.87 4.84 6.31
C LYS A 316 -7.06 3.65 7.25
N GLY A 317 -7.02 3.94 8.55
CA GLY A 317 -7.59 3.06 9.56
C GLY A 317 -9.11 3.16 9.51
N TYR A 318 -9.78 2.06 9.20
CA TYR A 318 -11.23 1.97 9.18
C TYR A 318 -11.73 1.21 10.39
N GLY A 319 -12.67 1.79 11.13
CA GLY A 319 -13.45 1.07 12.12
C GLY A 319 -14.14 -0.15 11.49
N LEU A 320 -14.21 -1.24 12.25
CA LEU A 320 -14.86 -2.49 11.81
C LEU A 320 -16.39 -2.41 11.87
N GLN A 321 -16.94 -1.33 12.43
CA GLN A 321 -18.38 -1.07 12.50
C GLN A 321 -18.74 0.24 11.82
N LEU A 322 -19.92 0.27 11.19
CA LEU A 322 -20.54 1.45 10.63
C LEU A 322 -22.02 1.48 11.04
N MET A 323 -22.42 2.54 11.77
CA MET A 323 -23.81 2.70 12.25
C MET A 323 -24.35 1.49 13.04
N GLY A 324 -23.47 0.82 13.81
CA GLY A 324 -23.82 -0.35 14.63
C GLY A 324 -24.00 -1.65 13.85
N GLN A 325 -23.60 -1.69 12.57
CA GLN A 325 -23.47 -2.90 11.77
C GLN A 325 -21.99 -3.14 11.43
N ASP A 326 -21.65 -4.37 11.04
CA ASP A 326 -20.31 -4.65 10.53
C ASP A 326 -20.06 -3.81 9.27
N LYS A 327 -18.91 -3.12 9.25
CA LYS A 327 -18.46 -2.45 8.04
C LYS A 327 -17.94 -3.50 7.05
N THR A 328 -18.29 -3.34 5.78
CA THR A 328 -17.89 -4.25 4.70
C THR A 328 -16.84 -3.59 3.79
N PHE A 329 -16.00 -4.42 3.17
CA PHE A 329 -14.87 -4.03 2.35
C PHE A 329 -14.77 -4.94 1.13
N TYR A 330 -14.23 -4.44 0.02
CA TYR A 330 -13.78 -5.30 -1.06
C TYR A 330 -12.60 -6.16 -0.58
N VAL A 331 -12.53 -7.40 -1.05
CA VAL A 331 -11.46 -8.34 -0.71
C VAL A 331 -10.79 -8.78 -1.99
N GLN A 332 -9.50 -8.48 -2.11
CA GLN A 332 -8.68 -8.87 -3.27
C GLN A 332 -7.53 -9.76 -2.80
N PRO A 333 -7.71 -11.10 -2.83
CA PRO A 333 -6.70 -12.02 -2.35
C PRO A 333 -5.43 -11.99 -3.19
N VAL A 334 -4.31 -12.26 -2.52
CA VAL A 334 -2.96 -12.30 -3.10
C VAL A 334 -2.28 -13.61 -2.72
N ARG A 335 -1.29 -14.01 -3.52
CA ARG A 335 -0.36 -15.09 -3.21
C ARG A 335 1.04 -14.74 -3.71
N GLY A 336 2.04 -15.49 -3.24
CA GLY A 336 3.45 -15.25 -3.48
C GLY A 336 4.21 -14.86 -2.22
N GLU A 337 5.49 -14.54 -2.41
CA GLU A 337 6.41 -14.16 -1.33
C GLU A 337 5.93 -12.90 -0.59
N VAL A 338 6.31 -12.77 0.68
CA VAL A 338 5.96 -11.60 1.47
C VAL A 338 6.71 -10.38 0.93
N TYR A 339 5.96 -9.31 0.64
CA TYR A 339 6.50 -8.02 0.22
C TYR A 339 6.57 -7.04 1.39
N GLY A 340 7.55 -6.13 1.36
CA GLY A 340 7.61 -5.03 2.35
C GLY A 340 8.34 -5.36 3.65
N ASN A 341 9.18 -6.39 3.66
CA ASN A 341 10.09 -6.67 4.78
C ASN A 341 11.41 -5.93 4.58
N ASN A 342 11.59 -4.81 5.29
CA ASN A 342 12.80 -4.00 5.21
C ASN A 342 14.01 -4.72 5.80
N GLN A 343 15.21 -4.43 5.30
CA GLN A 343 16.49 -4.96 5.79
C GLN A 343 17.45 -3.80 6.01
N PHE A 344 17.22 -3.04 7.08
CA PHE A 344 17.98 -1.84 7.37
C PHE A 344 19.40 -2.14 7.89
N VAL A 345 20.37 -1.40 7.38
CA VAL A 345 21.78 -1.43 7.79
C VAL A 345 22.24 0.00 8.06
N ASP A 346 22.67 0.29 9.28
CA ASP A 346 23.33 1.55 9.62
C ASP A 346 24.74 1.59 9.01
N ASN A 347 25.00 2.58 8.17
CA ASN A 347 26.31 2.77 7.53
C ASN A 347 27.32 3.48 8.44
N ASN A 348 26.91 3.89 9.65
CA ASN A 348 27.70 4.62 10.65
C ASN A 348 28.22 5.98 10.16
N ASP A 349 27.54 6.57 9.18
CA ASP A 349 27.88 7.86 8.57
C ASP A 349 26.67 8.83 8.52
N GLY A 350 25.60 8.53 9.25
CA GLY A 350 24.34 9.27 9.22
C GLY A 350 23.38 8.81 8.12
N THR A 351 23.70 7.71 7.41
CA THR A 351 22.80 7.07 6.44
C THR A 351 22.44 5.64 6.84
N VAL A 352 21.26 5.21 6.40
CA VAL A 352 20.75 3.83 6.57
C VAL A 352 20.42 3.26 5.21
N THR A 353 20.95 2.08 4.89
CA THR A 353 20.60 1.36 3.66
C THR A 353 19.54 0.31 3.96
N ASP A 354 18.45 0.32 3.19
CA ASP A 354 17.50 -0.80 3.15
C ASP A 354 17.93 -1.77 2.04
N GLN A 355 18.46 -2.93 2.42
CA GLN A 355 18.93 -3.94 1.46
C GLN A 355 17.78 -4.59 0.68
N ALA A 356 16.55 -4.53 1.18
CA ALA A 356 15.39 -5.06 0.46
C ALA A 356 15.09 -4.20 -0.79
N SER A 357 15.01 -2.87 -0.61
CA SER A 357 14.71 -1.93 -1.68
C SER A 357 15.92 -1.40 -2.43
N ASN A 358 17.12 -1.62 -1.90
CA ASN A 358 18.36 -0.99 -2.34
C ASN A 358 18.33 0.54 -2.28
N LEU A 359 17.44 1.11 -1.46
CA LEU A 359 17.38 2.53 -1.17
C LEU A 359 18.28 2.89 0.01
N MET A 360 18.85 4.09 -0.02
CA MET A 360 19.59 4.65 1.10
C MET A 360 18.86 5.90 1.60
N TRP A 361 18.69 5.96 2.90
CA TRP A 361 17.95 6.97 3.61
C TRP A 361 18.89 7.81 4.48
N THR A 362 18.56 9.08 4.62
CA THR A 362 19.07 9.88 5.75
C THR A 362 18.60 9.26 7.06
N GLN A 363 19.50 9.11 8.04
CA GLN A 363 19.17 8.52 9.34
C GLN A 363 18.34 9.47 10.22
N ASP A 364 18.64 10.76 10.17
CA ASP A 364 17.82 11.82 10.79
C ASP A 364 16.82 12.39 9.79
N ASP A 365 15.66 12.82 10.30
CA ASP A 365 14.70 13.61 9.53
C ASP A 365 15.09 15.11 9.46
N SER A 366 14.22 15.93 8.88
CA SER A 366 14.44 17.37 8.74
C SER A 366 14.53 18.14 10.07
N GLY A 367 14.13 17.55 11.20
CA GLY A 367 14.09 18.20 12.52
C GLY A 367 12.98 19.26 12.69
N GLU A 368 12.45 19.78 11.58
CA GLU A 368 11.35 20.73 11.56
C GLU A 368 10.44 20.48 10.35
N GLY A 369 9.17 20.89 10.49
CA GLY A 369 8.17 20.81 9.42
C GLY A 369 8.33 21.95 8.42
N MET A 370 8.07 21.67 7.15
CA MET A 370 8.16 22.64 6.06
C MET A 370 7.03 22.42 5.05
N ASN A 371 6.63 23.47 4.34
CA ASN A 371 5.62 23.30 3.29
C ASN A 371 6.20 22.50 2.11
N TRP A 372 5.34 22.06 1.19
CA TRP A 372 5.75 21.12 0.16
C TRP A 372 6.79 21.70 -0.81
N GLN A 373 6.65 22.97 -1.22
CA GLN A 373 7.63 23.66 -2.05
C GLN A 373 9.00 23.77 -1.34
N GLN A 374 9.00 24.07 -0.05
CA GLN A 374 10.20 24.14 0.78
C GLN A 374 10.86 22.75 0.94
N ALA A 375 10.07 21.69 1.04
CA ALA A 375 10.57 20.31 1.09
C ALA A 375 11.38 19.94 -0.16
N LEU A 376 10.84 20.24 -1.34
CA LEU A 376 11.55 20.07 -2.62
C LEU A 376 12.85 20.89 -2.68
N ALA A 377 12.78 22.16 -2.26
CA ALA A 377 13.95 23.04 -2.20
C ALA A 377 15.00 22.55 -1.20
N TRP A 378 14.59 21.92 -0.09
CA TRP A 378 15.49 21.38 0.93
C TRP A 378 16.35 20.24 0.37
N ALA A 379 15.77 19.32 -0.43
CA ALA A 379 16.56 18.29 -1.12
C ALA A 379 17.62 18.91 -2.04
N THR A 380 17.25 19.93 -2.83
CA THR A 380 18.18 20.67 -3.69
C THR A 380 19.31 21.32 -2.89
N GLN A 381 18.98 21.90 -1.73
CA GLN A 381 19.97 22.47 -0.82
C GLN A 381 20.93 21.41 -0.28
N LYS A 382 20.42 20.25 0.18
CA LYS A 382 21.25 19.15 0.68
C LYS A 382 22.20 18.59 -0.36
N ASN A 383 21.78 18.61 -1.62
CA ASN A 383 22.66 18.22 -2.73
C ASN A 383 23.78 19.23 -2.97
N ALA A 384 23.49 20.54 -2.90
CA ALA A 384 24.51 21.58 -3.01
C ALA A 384 25.53 21.55 -1.85
N GLU A 385 25.09 21.10 -0.67
CA GLU A 385 25.92 20.92 0.52
C GLU A 385 26.79 19.64 0.49
N ASN A 386 26.58 18.76 -0.51
CA ASN A 386 27.13 17.40 -0.53
C ASN A 386 26.85 16.66 0.80
N TYR A 387 25.60 16.78 1.27
CA TYR A 387 25.17 16.32 2.59
C TYR A 387 25.43 14.83 2.78
N LEU A 388 26.06 14.47 3.90
CA LEU A 388 26.50 13.10 4.22
C LEU A 388 27.38 12.45 3.13
N GLY A 389 28.07 13.26 2.33
CA GLY A 389 28.95 12.78 1.26
C GLY A 389 28.26 12.56 -0.09
N TYR A 390 26.96 12.86 -0.21
CA TYR A 390 26.15 12.61 -1.41
C TYR A 390 25.45 13.88 -1.91
N ASN A 391 25.11 13.89 -3.20
CA ASN A 391 24.52 15.05 -3.90
C ASN A 391 23.35 14.70 -4.83
N ASP A 392 22.75 13.53 -4.62
CA ASP A 392 21.65 12.95 -5.37
C ASP A 392 20.46 12.60 -4.45
N TRP A 393 20.33 13.30 -3.32
CA TRP A 393 19.19 13.21 -2.42
C TRP A 393 17.92 13.74 -3.09
N ARG A 394 16.80 13.10 -2.79
CA ARG A 394 15.45 13.52 -3.20
C ARG A 394 14.44 13.26 -2.09
N LEU A 395 13.26 13.85 -2.24
CA LEU A 395 12.09 13.37 -1.53
C LEU A 395 11.74 11.96 -2.03
N PRO A 396 11.34 11.04 -1.14
CA PRO A 396 10.78 9.76 -1.56
C PRO A 396 9.44 9.99 -2.25
N ASN A 397 9.11 9.15 -3.22
CA ASN A 397 7.72 9.06 -3.64
C ASN A 397 6.89 8.41 -2.53
N VAL A 398 5.56 8.52 -2.61
CA VAL A 398 4.69 8.09 -1.51
C VAL A 398 4.73 6.58 -1.26
N LYS A 399 4.99 5.76 -2.29
CA LYS A 399 5.16 4.30 -2.13
C LYS A 399 6.46 3.95 -1.42
N GLU A 400 7.56 4.62 -1.73
CA GLU A 400 8.82 4.44 -1.01
C GLU A 400 8.70 4.85 0.46
N LEU A 401 8.00 5.95 0.73
CA LEU A 401 7.76 6.41 2.09
C LEU A 401 6.85 5.45 2.87
N GLN A 402 5.84 4.86 2.22
CA GLN A 402 4.98 3.84 2.82
C GLN A 402 5.74 2.52 3.04
N PHE A 403 6.68 2.19 2.17
CA PHE A 403 7.47 0.95 2.25
C PHE A 403 8.29 0.83 3.53
N ILE A 404 8.70 1.95 4.13
CA ILE A 404 9.46 1.97 5.40
C ILE A 404 8.58 2.04 6.65
N VAL A 405 7.26 2.05 6.53
CA VAL A 405 6.35 2.03 7.69
C VAL A 405 6.46 0.68 8.41
N ASP A 406 6.56 0.73 9.73
CA ASP A 406 6.42 -0.43 10.61
C ASP A 406 5.03 -0.42 11.26
N TYR A 407 4.12 -1.19 10.68
CA TYR A 407 2.74 -1.32 11.14
C TYR A 407 2.59 -2.06 12.48
N SER A 408 3.67 -2.63 13.03
CA SER A 408 3.67 -3.22 14.39
C SER A 408 3.88 -2.18 15.50
N ARG A 409 4.14 -0.91 15.14
CA ARG A 409 4.53 0.15 16.06
C ARG A 409 3.55 1.31 16.02
N SER A 410 3.34 1.96 17.16
CA SER A 410 2.60 3.21 17.25
C SER A 410 2.98 3.99 18.50
N PRO A 411 2.64 5.30 18.55
CA PRO A 411 2.87 6.11 19.73
C PRO A 411 2.21 5.55 20.99
N ASP A 412 1.06 4.87 20.86
CA ASP A 412 0.31 4.34 22.00
C ASP A 412 0.81 2.98 22.50
N THR A 413 1.42 2.17 21.63
CA THR A 413 1.77 0.76 21.94
C THR A 413 3.26 0.56 22.16
N SER A 414 4.09 1.25 21.39
CA SER A 414 5.55 1.13 21.42
C SER A 414 6.25 2.39 21.91
N ASN A 415 5.50 3.45 22.26
CA ASN A 415 6.03 4.78 22.59
C ASN A 415 7.00 5.32 21.51
N SER A 416 6.78 4.94 20.25
CA SER A 416 7.63 5.32 19.12
C SER A 416 6.81 5.69 17.90
N ALA A 417 7.46 6.29 16.90
CA ALA A 417 6.91 6.37 15.56
C ALA A 417 6.65 4.97 14.98
N ALA A 418 5.75 4.90 13.99
CA ALA A 418 5.44 3.70 13.19
C ALA A 418 6.52 3.42 12.13
N ILE A 419 7.78 3.34 12.56
CA ILE A 419 8.97 3.12 11.74
C ILE A 419 10.05 2.44 12.59
N ASP A 420 10.99 1.76 11.94
CA ASP A 420 12.14 1.16 12.61
C ASP A 420 12.96 2.23 13.36
N PRO A 421 13.28 2.05 14.66
CA PRO A 421 14.06 3.00 15.44
C PRO A 421 15.47 3.32 14.92
N ILE A 422 16.02 2.54 13.98
CA ILE A 422 17.28 2.85 13.28
C ILE A 422 17.17 4.17 12.49
N LEU A 423 15.96 4.54 12.09
CA LEU A 423 15.60 5.78 11.42
C LEU A 423 15.07 6.77 12.48
N ASN A 424 15.93 7.68 12.94
CA ASN A 424 15.61 8.63 14.00
C ASN A 424 14.43 9.54 13.61
N THR A 425 13.42 9.63 14.47
CA THR A 425 12.24 10.47 14.26
C THR A 425 12.11 11.55 15.32
N THR A 426 11.95 12.80 14.89
CA THR A 426 11.75 13.94 15.78
C THR A 426 10.41 13.83 16.51
N VAL A 427 10.45 13.99 17.83
CA VAL A 427 9.24 14.08 18.68
C VAL A 427 8.65 15.47 18.54
N ILE A 428 7.34 15.54 18.33
CA ILE A 428 6.55 16.77 18.23
C ILE A 428 5.47 16.83 19.31
N SER A 429 4.90 18.02 19.52
CA SER A 429 3.61 18.14 20.20
C SER A 429 2.51 18.16 19.16
N ASN A 430 1.58 17.20 19.22
CA ASN A 430 0.46 17.11 18.29
C ASN A 430 -0.65 18.14 18.62
N GLU A 431 -1.71 18.11 17.82
CA GLU A 431 -2.86 19.01 17.92
C GLU A 431 -3.63 18.87 19.26
N ALA A 432 -3.46 17.74 19.96
CA ALA A 432 -4.00 17.50 21.30
C ALA A 432 -3.05 17.93 22.44
N GLY A 433 -1.87 18.46 22.12
CA GLY A 433 -0.83 18.83 23.08
C GLY A 433 -0.09 17.65 23.69
N GLN A 434 -0.08 16.50 23.01
CA GLN A 434 0.58 15.27 23.43
C GLN A 434 1.90 15.06 22.66
N ASP A 435 2.83 14.33 23.27
CA ASP A 435 4.03 13.85 22.56
C ASP A 435 3.61 12.88 21.44
N ASP A 436 4.15 13.12 20.25
CA ASP A 436 3.80 12.39 19.03
C ASP A 436 4.92 12.50 17.99
N TYR A 437 4.65 12.00 16.78
CA TYR A 437 5.55 12.06 15.64
C TYR A 437 4.87 12.68 14.42
N ALA A 438 5.69 13.21 13.52
CA ALA A 438 5.22 14.01 12.40
C ALA A 438 4.57 13.18 11.28
N TYR A 439 3.93 13.91 10.35
CA TYR A 439 3.65 13.41 9.01
C TYR A 439 4.81 13.79 8.11
N TYR A 440 5.08 12.98 7.10
CA TYR A 440 6.25 13.16 6.24
C TYR A 440 5.81 13.35 4.79
N TRP A 441 6.32 14.41 4.17
CA TRP A 441 6.06 14.68 2.76
C TRP A 441 6.68 13.63 1.85
N SER A 442 5.92 13.25 0.83
CA SER A 442 6.45 12.64 -0.39
C SER A 442 6.60 13.67 -1.51
N SER A 443 7.31 13.30 -2.57
CA SER A 443 7.36 14.05 -3.82
C SER A 443 6.11 13.89 -4.69
N THR A 444 5.16 13.02 -4.28
CA THR A 444 3.95 12.67 -5.03
C THR A 444 2.82 13.66 -4.75
N THR A 445 2.17 14.13 -5.81
CA THR A 445 0.97 14.98 -5.75
C THR A 445 -0.30 14.12 -5.60
N HIS A 446 -1.24 14.55 -4.77
CA HIS A 446 -2.59 13.99 -4.69
C HIS A 446 -3.53 14.82 -5.57
N VAL A 447 -3.99 14.24 -6.67
CA VAL A 447 -4.74 14.96 -7.71
C VAL A 447 -6.24 14.81 -7.46
N SER A 448 -7.01 15.90 -7.58
CA SER A 448 -8.48 15.84 -7.59
C SER A 448 -9.04 15.59 -8.99
N SER A 449 -10.26 15.06 -9.08
CA SER A 449 -10.99 14.74 -10.33
C SER A 449 -11.03 15.88 -11.35
N ASN A 450 -10.95 17.13 -10.92
CA ASN A 450 -10.87 18.31 -11.79
C ASN A 450 -9.45 18.61 -12.34
N GLY A 451 -8.48 17.75 -12.09
CA GLY A 451 -7.08 17.87 -12.53
C GLY A 451 -6.20 18.78 -11.66
N MET A 452 -6.73 19.34 -10.57
CA MET A 452 -5.94 20.16 -9.65
C MET A 452 -5.06 19.30 -8.74
N GLY A 453 -3.84 19.78 -8.47
CA GLY A 453 -2.83 19.11 -7.64
C GLY A 453 -2.53 19.87 -6.36
N ALA A 454 -3.56 20.40 -5.68
CA ALA A 454 -3.40 21.22 -4.48
C ALA A 454 -2.95 20.41 -3.24
N GLY A 455 -3.15 19.09 -3.26
CA GLY A 455 -2.71 18.18 -2.21
C GLY A 455 -1.31 17.61 -2.50
N GLY A 456 -0.41 17.65 -1.52
CA GLY A 456 0.77 16.79 -1.51
C GLY A 456 0.44 15.51 -0.74
N SER A 457 0.96 14.35 -1.16
CA SER A 457 0.79 13.10 -0.42
C SER A 457 1.78 13.00 0.73
N TYR A 458 1.33 12.49 1.88
CA TYR A 458 2.16 12.25 3.07
C TYR A 458 1.87 10.89 3.70
N VAL A 459 2.83 10.38 4.47
CA VAL A 459 2.65 9.24 5.39
C VAL A 459 2.75 9.72 6.82
N ALA A 460 1.84 9.28 7.69
CA ALA A 460 1.82 9.62 9.10
C ALA A 460 2.62 8.61 9.93
N PHE A 461 3.76 8.98 10.48
CA PHE A 461 4.52 8.10 11.39
C PHE A 461 4.09 8.23 12.86
N GLY A 462 3.40 9.33 13.21
CA GLY A 462 2.67 9.48 14.48
C GLY A 462 1.16 9.24 14.32
N ARG A 463 0.38 9.56 15.35
CA ARG A 463 -1.09 9.42 15.33
C ARG A 463 -1.68 10.25 14.20
N SER A 464 -2.66 9.70 13.48
CA SER A 464 -3.35 10.38 12.39
C SER A 464 -4.65 10.98 12.91
N LEU A 465 -4.55 12.22 13.40
CA LEU A 465 -5.58 12.84 14.21
C LEU A 465 -6.76 13.41 13.40
N GLY A 466 -7.93 13.39 14.03
CA GLY A 466 -9.16 14.02 13.56
C GLY A 466 -9.95 14.60 14.74
N TYR A 467 -10.57 15.75 14.51
CA TYR A 467 -11.34 16.48 15.51
C TYR A 467 -12.81 16.08 15.47
N MET A 468 -13.21 15.20 16.39
CA MET A 468 -14.58 14.71 16.51
C MET A 468 -15.11 14.98 17.92
N ASN A 469 -16.40 15.29 18.03
CA ASN A 469 -17.08 15.46 19.33
C ASN A 469 -16.40 16.46 20.30
N GLY A 470 -15.67 17.45 19.77
CA GLY A 470 -15.00 18.48 20.57
C GLY A 470 -13.60 18.11 21.06
N SER A 471 -13.00 17.02 20.56
CA SER A 471 -11.64 16.60 20.91
C SER A 471 -10.91 15.94 19.74
N TRP A 472 -9.58 15.92 19.82
CA TRP A 472 -8.72 15.21 18.87
C TRP A 472 -8.64 13.73 19.21
N HIS A 473 -8.76 12.89 18.19
CA HIS A 473 -8.67 11.43 18.28
C HIS A 473 -7.81 10.90 17.15
N ASP A 474 -7.05 9.82 17.39
CA ASP A 474 -6.40 9.08 16.31
C ASP A 474 -7.46 8.30 15.53
N VAL A 475 -7.83 8.81 14.36
CA VAL A 475 -8.96 8.29 13.57
C VAL A 475 -8.52 7.45 12.38
N HIS A 476 -7.24 7.52 11.99
CA HIS A 476 -6.70 6.71 10.88
C HIS A 476 -5.50 5.86 11.26
N GLY A 477 -4.90 6.07 12.43
CA GLY A 477 -3.74 5.31 12.91
C GLY A 477 -2.39 5.76 12.35
N ALA A 478 -1.34 5.54 13.13
CA ALA A 478 0.05 5.70 12.68
C ALA A 478 0.39 4.64 11.61
N GLY A 479 0.88 5.10 10.46
CA GLY A 479 1.08 4.33 9.23
C GLY A 479 0.05 4.62 8.13
N SER A 480 -0.91 5.53 8.38
CA SER A 480 -1.84 5.98 7.33
C SER A 480 -1.13 6.85 6.28
N GLN A 481 -1.69 6.86 5.07
CA GLN A 481 -1.24 7.69 3.97
C GLN A 481 -2.39 8.56 3.50
N ARG A 482 -2.13 9.86 3.43
CA ARG A 482 -3.13 10.88 3.11
C ARG A 482 -2.51 12.03 2.31
N SER A 483 -3.19 13.16 2.30
CA SER A 483 -2.77 14.37 1.61
C SER A 483 -3.08 15.61 2.44
N ASP A 484 -2.19 16.60 2.37
CA ASP A 484 -2.36 17.92 2.98
C ASP A 484 -2.24 19.00 1.88
N PRO A 485 -2.83 20.20 2.06
CA PRO A 485 -2.55 21.33 1.18
C PRO A 485 -1.05 21.62 1.09
N LYS A 486 -0.54 21.84 -0.12
CA LYS A 486 0.89 22.14 -0.35
C LYS A 486 1.35 23.49 0.22
N THR A 487 0.40 24.40 0.43
CA THR A 487 0.62 25.77 0.91
C THR A 487 -0.53 26.23 1.80
N GLY A 488 -0.36 27.37 2.47
CA GLY A 488 -1.35 27.96 3.38
C GLY A 488 -0.87 27.96 4.84
N ASN A 489 -1.83 28.02 5.78
CA ASN A 489 -1.54 27.99 7.22
C ASN A 489 -2.43 26.98 7.95
N ALA A 490 -1.82 26.12 8.77
CA ALA A 490 -2.53 25.14 9.59
C ALA A 490 -3.55 25.80 10.54
N SER A 491 -3.32 27.04 10.97
CA SER A 491 -4.25 27.78 11.82
C SER A 491 -5.61 28.06 11.17
N ASP A 492 -5.69 27.95 9.84
CA ASP A 492 -6.94 28.09 9.10
C ASP A 492 -7.86 26.85 9.27
N TYR A 493 -7.32 25.77 9.85
CA TYR A 493 -8.01 24.50 10.12
C TYR A 493 -7.99 24.15 11.62
N PRO A 494 -8.56 25.00 12.50
CA PRO A 494 -8.51 24.79 13.96
C PRO A 494 -9.20 23.51 14.44
N THR A 495 -10.04 22.91 13.60
CA THR A 495 -10.73 21.63 13.84
C THR A 495 -10.52 20.66 12.67
N GLY A 496 -9.41 20.81 11.97
CA GLY A 496 -9.07 20.01 10.79
C GLY A 496 -10.02 20.19 9.62
N HIS A 497 -10.02 19.22 8.71
CA HIS A 497 -10.76 19.25 7.45
C HIS A 497 -11.46 17.91 7.16
N GLY A 498 -12.63 17.97 6.50
CA GLY A 498 -13.40 16.79 6.12
C GLY A 498 -14.30 16.24 7.24
N PRO A 499 -15.00 15.11 6.99
CA PRO A 499 -16.04 14.61 7.88
C PRO A 499 -15.59 14.24 9.30
N GLN A 500 -14.33 13.84 9.46
CA GLN A 500 -13.73 13.48 10.75
C GLN A 500 -12.86 14.60 11.35
N GLY A 501 -12.81 15.76 10.69
CA GLY A 501 -12.00 16.90 11.12
C GLY A 501 -10.50 16.59 11.08
N ASP A 502 -10.03 15.97 10.01
CA ASP A 502 -8.65 15.46 9.90
C ASP A 502 -7.63 16.60 10.04
N ALA A 503 -6.61 16.39 10.87
CA ALA A 503 -5.59 17.40 11.14
C ALA A 503 -4.87 17.84 9.86
N ILE A 504 -4.75 19.15 9.67
CA ILE A 504 -4.04 19.76 8.55
C ILE A 504 -2.81 20.47 9.10
N ARG A 505 -1.63 20.00 8.71
CA ARG A 505 -0.35 20.54 9.22
C ARG A 505 0.30 21.48 8.23
N ILE A 506 0.22 21.20 6.92
CA ILE A 506 0.88 21.93 5.81
C ILE A 506 2.41 21.89 5.89
N ASN A 507 2.97 22.17 7.06
CA ASN A 507 4.36 22.00 7.39
C ASN A 507 4.60 20.59 7.91
N ASN A 508 4.84 19.65 6.98
CA ASN A 508 5.18 18.27 7.28
C ASN A 508 6.71 18.07 7.22
N TYR A 509 7.19 17.00 7.86
CA TYR A 509 8.61 16.69 7.96
C TYR A 509 9.10 15.99 6.69
N VAL A 510 10.40 15.85 6.54
CA VAL A 510 11.01 15.19 5.37
C VAL A 510 12.10 14.24 5.82
N ARG A 511 12.18 13.07 5.18
CA ARG A 511 13.35 12.19 5.22
C ARG A 511 13.81 11.98 3.79
N LEU A 512 15.06 12.34 3.51
CA LEU A 512 15.61 12.21 2.16
C LEU A 512 16.00 10.77 1.87
N VAL A 513 15.83 10.40 0.62
CA VAL A 513 16.20 9.10 0.05
C VAL A 513 17.07 9.30 -1.18
N ARG A 514 17.87 8.29 -1.51
CA ARG A 514 18.64 8.19 -2.75
C ARG A 514 18.68 6.74 -3.25
N GLY A 515 19.00 6.57 -4.53
CA GLY A 515 18.98 5.28 -5.22
C GLY A 515 17.59 4.91 -5.76
N GLY A 516 17.48 3.70 -6.33
CA GLY A 516 16.22 3.10 -6.79
C GLY A 516 15.58 3.70 -8.05
N VAL A 517 16.11 4.81 -8.57
CA VAL A 517 15.62 5.50 -9.78
C VAL A 517 16.79 5.72 -10.74
N SER A 518 16.56 5.57 -12.05
CA SER A 518 17.48 6.15 -13.04
C SER A 518 17.31 7.67 -13.01
N ASP A 519 18.42 8.41 -13.02
CA ASP A 519 18.55 9.86 -12.84
C ASP A 519 17.37 10.73 -13.32
N ALA A 520 17.17 11.89 -12.68
CA ALA A 520 16.15 12.88 -13.07
C ALA A 520 16.15 13.09 -14.60
N ILE A 521 14.98 12.95 -15.23
CA ILE A 521 14.88 13.10 -16.69
C ILE A 521 15.22 14.56 -17.04
N HIS A 522 16.46 14.81 -17.46
CA HIS A 522 16.85 16.06 -18.11
C HIS A 522 16.38 16.05 -19.56
N THR A 523 15.13 16.47 -19.83
CA THR A 523 14.77 17.03 -21.14
C THR A 523 13.43 17.77 -21.06
N GLY A 524 13.47 19.08 -21.33
CA GLY A 524 12.29 19.85 -21.72
C GLY A 524 11.58 19.22 -22.92
N GLY A 525 10.40 18.66 -22.65
CA GLY A 525 9.48 18.11 -23.65
C GLY A 525 8.06 18.52 -23.27
N ASN A 526 7.33 19.07 -24.24
CA ASN A 526 5.92 19.43 -24.08
C ASN A 526 5.12 18.18 -23.72
N VAL A 527 4.47 18.20 -22.56
CA VAL A 527 3.49 17.19 -22.18
C VAL A 527 2.17 17.51 -22.87
N ALA A 528 1.66 16.52 -23.60
CA ALA A 528 0.29 16.49 -24.08
C ALA A 528 -0.66 16.52 -22.87
N VAL A 529 -1.51 17.54 -22.82
CA VAL A 529 -2.66 17.55 -21.91
C VAL A 529 -3.63 16.47 -22.38
N VAL A 530 -3.62 15.31 -21.74
CA VAL A 530 -4.65 14.30 -21.94
C VAL A 530 -5.94 14.86 -21.34
N ASN A 531 -6.91 15.14 -22.20
CA ASN A 531 -8.26 15.50 -21.81
C ASN A 531 -9.09 14.20 -21.78
N PRO A 532 -9.51 13.67 -20.62
CA PRO A 532 -10.04 12.31 -20.51
C PRO A 532 -11.51 12.15 -20.94
N ASN A 533 -12.08 13.09 -21.71
CA ASN A 533 -13.49 13.06 -22.08
C ASN A 533 -13.72 12.75 -23.56
N THR A 534 -13.53 11.50 -23.98
CA THR A 534 -14.31 10.95 -25.11
C THR A 534 -14.50 9.43 -24.95
N GLY A 535 -15.60 9.04 -24.28
CA GLY A 535 -16.17 7.72 -24.43
C GLY A 535 -16.92 7.59 -25.77
N GLY A 536 -16.71 6.48 -26.46
CA GLY A 536 -17.38 6.11 -27.70
C GLY A 536 -17.60 4.61 -27.77
N ASP A 537 -18.82 4.21 -27.44
CA ASP A 537 -19.44 2.89 -27.64
C ASP A 537 -19.27 2.39 -29.10
N THR A 538 -18.91 1.11 -29.30
CA THR A 538 -19.72 0.14 -30.08
C THR A 538 -19.05 -1.21 -30.29
N THR A 539 -19.92 -2.20 -30.27
CA THR A 539 -19.81 -3.66 -30.43
C THR A 539 -19.25 -4.19 -31.78
N GLN A 540 -18.62 -5.37 -31.69
CA GLN A 540 -18.30 -6.44 -32.69
C GLN A 540 -16.91 -6.48 -33.39
N PRO A 541 -16.24 -7.67 -33.45
CA PRO A 541 -14.95 -7.94 -34.15
C PRO A 541 -15.20 -8.39 -35.62
N PRO A 542 -14.22 -8.60 -36.56
CA PRO A 542 -12.76 -8.96 -36.48
C PRO A 542 -11.94 -8.29 -37.65
N PRO A 543 -10.85 -8.83 -38.28
CA PRO A 543 -9.85 -9.87 -37.97
C PRO A 543 -8.37 -9.41 -38.08
N SER A 544 -7.46 -10.35 -37.81
CA SER A 544 -6.00 -10.29 -37.92
C SER A 544 -5.45 -9.80 -39.28
N ASP A 545 -4.50 -8.86 -39.26
CA ASP A 545 -3.26 -8.99 -40.03
C ASP A 545 -2.14 -8.09 -39.46
N SER A 546 -0.91 -8.57 -39.57
CA SER A 546 0.31 -7.99 -39.04
C SER A 546 0.94 -6.96 -39.97
N THR A 547 1.25 -5.74 -39.48
CA THR A 547 2.44 -4.93 -39.86
C THR A 547 2.62 -3.75 -38.89
N THR A 548 3.88 -3.44 -38.57
CA THR A 548 4.43 -2.38 -37.69
C THR A 548 3.96 -0.94 -37.98
N PRO A 549 4.09 0.01 -37.02
CA PRO A 549 3.43 1.33 -37.06
C PRO A 549 4.19 2.37 -37.90
N ASP A 550 3.47 3.09 -38.75
CA ASP A 550 3.96 4.16 -39.64
C ASP A 550 3.50 5.54 -39.13
N THR A 551 4.42 6.50 -39.14
CA THR A 551 4.22 7.92 -38.83
C THR A 551 3.32 8.56 -39.88
N GLN A 552 2.13 9.05 -39.52
CA GLN A 552 1.21 9.68 -40.48
C GLN A 552 1.76 11.01 -41.00
N GLN A 553 2.20 11.03 -42.26
CA GLN A 553 2.51 12.24 -43.03
C GLN A 553 1.20 12.91 -43.52
N PRO A 554 1.12 14.26 -43.61
CA PRO A 554 -0.07 14.95 -44.12
C PRO A 554 -0.42 14.55 -45.57
N PRO A 555 -1.73 14.58 -45.95
CA PRO A 555 -2.15 14.31 -47.33
C PRO A 555 -1.47 15.23 -48.36
N GLU A 556 -1.12 14.69 -49.52
CA GLU A 556 -0.36 15.39 -50.57
C GLU A 556 -1.13 16.61 -51.12
N GLU A 557 -2.46 16.54 -51.15
CA GLU A 557 -3.32 17.65 -51.59
C GLU A 557 -3.24 18.85 -50.64
N ALA A 558 -3.04 18.61 -49.34
CA ALA A 558 -2.90 19.65 -48.34
C ALA A 558 -1.53 20.35 -48.41
N LEU A 559 -0.47 19.59 -48.72
CA LEU A 559 0.87 20.11 -49.02
C LEU A 559 0.87 20.94 -50.32
N SER A 560 0.25 20.41 -51.37
CA SER A 560 0.20 21.05 -52.69
C SER A 560 -0.55 22.39 -52.67
N ALA A 561 -1.59 22.51 -51.84
CA ALA A 561 -2.34 23.75 -51.69
C ALA A 561 -1.51 24.92 -51.11
N CYS A 562 -0.40 24.62 -50.42
CA CYS A 562 0.44 25.61 -49.75
C CYS A 562 1.90 25.69 -50.25
N ALA A 563 2.29 24.86 -51.23
CA ALA A 563 3.67 24.72 -51.70
C ALA A 563 4.35 26.02 -52.19
N ASN A 564 3.59 27.05 -52.58
CA ASN A 564 4.11 28.35 -53.02
C ASN A 564 3.47 29.54 -52.26
N GLN A 565 2.87 29.28 -51.10
CA GLN A 565 2.23 30.31 -50.28
C GLN A 565 3.14 30.70 -49.12
N THR A 566 2.85 31.84 -48.49
CA THR A 566 3.45 32.19 -47.20
C THR A 566 2.57 31.68 -46.05
N GLU A 567 3.17 31.48 -44.87
CA GLU A 567 2.43 31.12 -43.65
C GLU A 567 1.25 32.08 -43.40
N ASN A 568 0.11 31.55 -42.97
CA ASN A 568 -1.19 32.22 -42.80
C ASN A 568 -1.91 32.68 -44.09
N SER A 569 -1.45 32.30 -45.27
CA SER A 569 -2.23 32.51 -46.51
C SER A 569 -3.44 31.58 -46.53
N SER A 570 -4.57 32.04 -47.09
CA SER A 570 -5.73 31.18 -47.30
C SER A 570 -5.47 30.13 -48.39
N CYS A 571 -6.04 28.95 -48.22
CA CYS A 571 -5.89 27.81 -49.12
C CYS A 571 -7.20 27.02 -49.22
N THR A 572 -7.34 26.21 -50.28
CA THR A 572 -8.51 25.35 -50.50
C THR A 572 -8.08 23.99 -51.04
N ILE A 573 -8.55 22.92 -50.42
CA ILE A 573 -8.30 21.53 -50.80
C ILE A 573 -9.59 20.95 -51.39
N GLN A 574 -9.49 20.30 -52.55
CA GLN A 574 -10.61 19.58 -53.15
C GLN A 574 -10.66 18.16 -52.57
N THR A 575 -11.75 17.76 -51.90
CA THR A 575 -11.94 16.39 -51.40
C THR A 575 -13.12 15.71 -52.08
N PRO A 576 -13.22 14.37 -52.06
CA PRO A 576 -14.41 13.66 -52.57
C PRO A 576 -15.73 14.04 -51.89
N GLN A 577 -15.68 14.69 -50.72
CA GLN A 577 -16.83 15.16 -49.95
C GLN A 577 -17.12 16.67 -50.15
N GLY A 578 -16.32 17.37 -50.96
CA GLY A 578 -16.46 18.80 -51.28
C GLY A 578 -15.19 19.62 -51.03
N ASP A 579 -15.24 20.90 -51.39
CA ASP A 579 -14.13 21.84 -51.20
C ASP A 579 -13.99 22.21 -49.73
N LEU A 580 -12.77 22.14 -49.22
CA LEU A 580 -12.41 22.47 -47.85
C LEU A 580 -11.50 23.70 -47.86
N SER A 581 -11.90 24.77 -47.15
CA SER A 581 -11.11 26.00 -47.00
C SER A 581 -10.30 25.99 -45.71
N GLY A 582 -9.09 26.55 -45.76
CA GLY A 582 -8.14 26.56 -44.65
C GLY A 582 -7.09 27.66 -44.75
N VAL A 583 -6.07 27.56 -43.90
CA VAL A 583 -4.88 28.42 -43.85
C VAL A 583 -3.59 27.60 -43.90
N CYS A 584 -2.55 28.13 -44.56
CA CYS A 584 -1.25 27.47 -44.63
C CYS A 584 -0.48 27.61 -43.32
N LEU A 585 -0.19 26.50 -42.64
CA LEU A 585 0.56 26.46 -41.38
C LEU A 585 1.81 25.58 -41.51
N MET A 586 2.88 25.95 -40.78
CA MET A 586 4.10 25.14 -40.71
C MET A 586 3.87 23.90 -39.86
N VAL A 587 4.19 22.72 -40.42
CA VAL A 587 4.17 21.44 -39.68
C VAL A 587 5.59 20.89 -39.52
N VAL A 588 5.73 19.83 -38.71
CA VAL A 588 6.99 19.10 -38.50
C VAL A 588 7.58 18.73 -39.89
N ASP A 589 8.87 18.98 -40.09
CA ASP A 589 9.60 18.94 -41.38
C ASP A 589 9.58 20.22 -42.23
N ASN A 590 9.24 21.37 -41.65
CA ASN A 590 9.51 22.70 -42.22
C ASN A 590 8.79 22.97 -43.56
N SER A 591 7.64 22.32 -43.76
CA SER A 591 6.78 22.44 -44.94
C SER A 591 5.44 23.09 -44.56
N LEU A 592 4.89 23.93 -45.45
CA LEU A 592 3.57 24.56 -45.26
C LEU A 592 2.45 23.62 -45.74
N VAL A 593 1.46 23.40 -44.89
CA VAL A 593 0.29 22.53 -45.16
C VAL A 593 -0.99 23.33 -44.98
N CYS A 594 -1.97 23.10 -45.85
CA CYS A 594 -3.29 23.72 -45.76
C CYS A 594 -4.11 23.06 -44.66
N VAL A 595 -4.41 23.80 -43.59
CA VAL A 595 -5.16 23.32 -42.42
C VAL A 595 -6.55 23.99 -42.38
N PRO A 596 -7.66 23.22 -42.30
CA PRO A 596 -9.01 23.78 -42.24
C PRO A 596 -9.16 24.83 -41.13
N GLU A 597 -9.91 25.92 -41.36
CA GLU A 597 -10.10 27.00 -40.37
C GLU A 597 -10.74 26.55 -39.04
N ASN A 598 -11.34 25.35 -39.00
CA ASN A 598 -11.93 24.71 -37.82
C ASN A 598 -11.27 23.37 -37.45
N ALA A 599 -10.07 23.08 -37.98
CA ALA A 599 -9.33 21.91 -37.54
C ALA A 599 -8.78 22.16 -36.12
N PRO A 600 -8.96 21.23 -35.17
CA PRO A 600 -8.24 21.32 -33.90
C PRO A 600 -6.74 21.26 -34.21
N LEU A 601 -6.01 22.30 -33.83
CA LEU A 601 -4.55 22.31 -33.90
C LEU A 601 -4.03 21.42 -32.75
N ASN A 602 -3.98 20.12 -33.03
CA ASN A 602 -3.33 19.10 -32.21
C ASN A 602 -1.89 18.89 -32.68
#